data_AF-A0A323UP38-F1
#
_entry.id   AF-A0A323UP38-F1
#
_cell.length_a   1.000
_cell.length_b   1.000
_cell.length_c   1.000
_cell.angle_alpha   90.00
_cell.angle_beta   90.00
_cell.angle_gamma   90.00
#
_symmetry.space_group_name_H-M   'P 1'
#
loop_
_entity.id
_entity.type
_entity.pdbx_description
1 polymer ?
#
loop_
_entity_poly.entity_id
_entity_poly.type
_entity_poly.pdbx_seq_one_letter_code
_entity_poly.pdbx_strand_id
1 'polypeptide(L)'
;GFGSFSKRFGLAAAGLLEAEVVTADGQVRIANACTHPDLFWGLKGGGGGSLGVVTRLTLRTHALPEVVGAMFGAVKANSDAAFRRLIDRFMAFYRDSLFNPRWGEQVRFRRDNTMMLSMVFQGIDRDAAMAVWQPFLSWIADQGGDYT
;
A
#
# COMPACT_ATOMS: atom_id res chain seq x y z
N GLY A 1 7.39 -0.38 -6.39
CA GLY A 1 5.95 -0.05 -6.27
C GLY A 1 5.37 -0.69 -5.04
N PHE A 2 4.50 0.04 -4.33
CA PHE A 2 3.71 -0.41 -3.18
C PHE A 2 2.23 -0.47 -3.58
N GLY A 3 1.47 -1.48 -3.13
CA GLY A 3 0.03 -1.61 -3.38
C GLY A 3 -0.69 -2.46 -2.32
N SER A 4 -1.96 -2.82 -2.55
CA SER A 4 -2.85 -3.60 -1.68
C SER A 4 -2.16 -4.72 -0.89
N PHE A 5 -1.33 -5.52 -1.56
CA PHE A 5 -0.77 -6.74 -0.98
C PHE A 5 0.68 -6.58 -0.51
N SER A 6 1.25 -5.37 -0.62
CA SER A 6 2.68 -5.17 -0.35
C SER A 6 3.08 -5.42 1.09
N LYS A 7 2.20 -5.20 2.07
CA LYS A 7 2.50 -5.55 3.47
C LYS A 7 2.61 -7.06 3.72
N ARG A 8 2.01 -7.90 2.86
CA ARG A 8 2.04 -9.36 2.98
C ARG A 8 3.08 -10.02 2.10
N PHE A 9 3.24 -9.54 0.86
CA PHE A 9 4.10 -10.18 -0.15
C PHE A 9 5.33 -9.35 -0.52
N GLY A 10 5.50 -8.18 0.09
CA GLY A 10 6.58 -7.25 -0.23
C GLY A 10 6.26 -6.32 -1.40
N LEU A 11 7.19 -5.41 -1.68
CA LEU A 11 7.09 -4.49 -2.82
C LEU A 11 7.20 -5.27 -4.14
N ALA A 12 6.64 -4.73 -5.23
CA ALA A 12 6.78 -5.33 -6.56
C ALA A 12 8.26 -5.58 -6.95
N ALA A 13 9.14 -4.66 -6.54
CA ALA A 13 10.58 -4.81 -6.73
C ALA A 13 11.13 -6.04 -6.01
N ALA A 14 10.68 -6.35 -4.78
CA ALA A 14 11.14 -7.52 -4.04
C ALA A 14 10.78 -8.84 -4.77
N GLY A 15 9.62 -8.87 -5.42
CA GLY A 15 9.13 -10.00 -6.21
C GLY A 15 9.83 -10.22 -7.56
N LEU A 16 10.72 -9.32 -8.00
CA LEU A 16 11.47 -9.49 -9.24
C LEU A 16 12.42 -10.69 -9.16
N LEU A 17 12.28 -11.63 -10.08
CA LEU A 17 13.11 -12.83 -10.20
C LEU A 17 14.14 -12.69 -11.32
N GLU A 18 13.75 -12.08 -12.44
CA GLU A 18 14.61 -11.84 -13.60
C GLU A 18 14.08 -10.67 -14.43
N ALA A 19 14.98 -9.95 -15.07
CA ALA A 19 14.67 -8.95 -16.09
C ALA A 19 15.51 -9.16 -17.35
N GLU A 20 14.89 -8.92 -18.51
CA GLU A 20 15.59 -8.69 -19.77
C GLU A 20 15.70 -7.18 -19.99
N VAL A 21 16.92 -6.71 -20.24
CA VAL A 21 17.23 -5.28 -20.34
C VAL A 21 18.13 -5.02 -21.54
N VAL A 22 17.77 -4.04 -22.36
CA VAL A 22 18.67 -3.44 -23.35
C VAL A 22 19.44 -2.31 -22.69
N THR A 23 20.74 -2.49 -22.54
CA THR A 23 21.65 -1.51 -21.90
C THR A 23 22.15 -0.45 -22.88
N ALA A 24 22.87 0.56 -22.36
CA ALA A 24 23.31 1.72 -23.15
C ALA A 24 24.25 1.38 -24.32
N ASP A 25 24.97 0.26 -24.26
CA ASP A 25 25.79 -0.29 -25.35
C ASP A 25 24.97 -1.04 -26.41
N GLY A 26 23.64 -1.01 -26.32
CA GLY A 26 22.71 -1.66 -27.25
C GLY A 26 22.58 -3.18 -27.09
N GLN A 27 23.21 -3.76 -26.07
CA GLN A 27 23.18 -5.21 -25.86
C GLN A 27 21.98 -5.65 -25.00
N VAL A 28 21.43 -6.82 -25.31
CA VAL A 28 20.39 -7.48 -24.50
C VAL A 28 21.07 -8.27 -23.39
N ARG A 29 20.71 -7.98 -22.14
CA ARG A 29 21.22 -8.68 -20.96
C ARG A 29 20.07 -9.28 -20.15
N ILE A 30 20.28 -10.52 -19.70
CA ILE A 30 19.45 -11.14 -18.67
C ILE A 30 20.10 -10.85 -17.30
N ALA A 31 19.32 -10.23 -16.42
CA ALA A 31 19.72 -9.87 -15.08
C ALA A 31 18.86 -10.61 -14.05
N ASN A 32 19.49 -11.44 -13.22
CA ASN A 32 18.87 -12.18 -12.11
C ASN A 32 19.90 -12.36 -10.97
N ALA A 33 19.58 -13.17 -9.97
CA ALA A 33 20.47 -13.38 -8.82
C ALA A 33 21.81 -14.06 -9.18
N CYS A 34 21.88 -14.77 -10.30
CA CYS A 34 23.06 -15.53 -10.74
C CYS A 34 23.79 -14.86 -11.91
N THR A 35 23.08 -14.05 -12.71
CA THR A 35 23.59 -13.44 -13.95
C THR A 35 23.41 -11.92 -13.87
N HIS A 36 24.51 -11.15 -14.03
CA HIS A 36 24.53 -9.68 -13.81
C HIS A 36 23.85 -9.24 -12.49
N PRO A 37 24.31 -9.76 -11.33
CA PRO A 37 23.64 -9.54 -10.04
C PRO A 37 23.66 -8.07 -9.57
N ASP A 38 24.65 -7.30 -10.01
CA ASP A 38 24.77 -5.85 -9.80
C ASP A 38 23.69 -5.08 -10.56
N LEU A 39 23.51 -5.38 -11.85
CA LEU A 39 22.42 -4.85 -12.67
C LEU A 39 21.07 -5.26 -12.08
N PHE A 40 20.91 -6.53 -11.70
CA PHE A 40 19.70 -7.03 -11.06
C PHE A 40 19.38 -6.28 -9.76
N TRP A 41 20.37 -6.08 -8.88
CA TRP A 41 20.22 -5.29 -7.67
C TRP A 41 19.75 -3.86 -7.98
N GLY A 42 20.36 -3.21 -8.97
CA GLY A 42 19.98 -1.87 -9.42
C GLY A 42 18.53 -1.80 -9.93
N LEU A 43 18.08 -2.81 -10.67
CA LEU A 43 16.70 -2.89 -11.18
C LEU A 43 15.66 -3.11 -10.05
N LYS A 44 16.07 -3.62 -8.88
CA LYS A 44 15.20 -3.87 -7.72
C LYS A 44 14.96 -2.64 -6.84
N GLY A 45 14.96 -1.44 -7.42
CA GLY A 45 14.58 -0.21 -6.72
C GLY A 45 15.32 1.06 -7.13
N GLY A 46 16.35 0.96 -7.98
CA GLY A 46 17.19 2.08 -8.41
C GLY A 46 16.54 3.10 -9.35
N GLY A 47 15.23 2.98 -9.64
CA GLY A 47 14.49 3.89 -10.50
C GLY A 47 14.47 3.43 -11.96
N GLY A 48 13.27 3.47 -12.57
CA GLY A 48 13.08 3.07 -13.98
C GLY A 48 13.86 3.98 -14.94
N GLY A 49 14.37 3.41 -16.03
CA GLY A 49 15.07 4.13 -17.10
C GLY A 49 16.53 4.49 -16.85
N SER A 50 17.06 4.21 -15.64
CA SER A 50 18.44 4.59 -15.29
C SER A 50 19.51 3.58 -15.76
N LEU A 51 19.14 2.32 -15.93
CA LEU A 51 20.07 1.20 -16.19
C LEU A 51 19.84 0.52 -17.54
N GLY A 52 18.98 1.10 -18.39
CA GLY A 52 18.58 0.57 -19.68
C GLY A 52 17.07 0.51 -19.87
N VAL A 53 16.65 -0.10 -20.98
CA VAL A 53 15.25 -0.34 -21.34
C VAL A 53 14.89 -1.76 -20.96
N VAL A 54 14.04 -1.92 -19.95
CA VAL A 54 13.51 -3.24 -19.56
C VAL A 54 12.48 -3.67 -20.60
N THR A 55 12.72 -4.82 -21.24
CA THR A 55 11.84 -5.39 -22.28
C THR A 55 10.99 -6.54 -21.76
N ARG A 56 11.46 -7.26 -20.73
CA ARG A 56 10.73 -8.38 -20.11
C ARG A 56 11.00 -8.46 -18.61
N LEU A 57 10.00 -8.90 -17.85
CA LEU A 57 10.09 -9.15 -16.41
C LEU A 57 9.54 -10.54 -16.08
N THR A 58 10.25 -11.26 -15.21
CA THR A 58 9.73 -12.45 -14.53
C THR A 58 9.49 -12.09 -13.07
N LEU A 59 8.22 -12.14 -12.65
CA LEU A 59 7.80 -11.77 -11.30
C LEU A 59 7.32 -13.00 -10.53
N ARG A 60 7.64 -13.04 -9.23
CA ARG A 60 7.06 -14.01 -8.31
C ARG A 60 5.55 -13.73 -8.16
N THR A 61 4.75 -14.76 -8.35
CA THR A 61 3.31 -14.73 -8.09
C THR A 61 2.99 -15.40 -6.76
N HIS A 62 1.81 -15.10 -6.23
CA HIS A 62 1.31 -15.65 -4.97
C HIS A 62 -0.12 -16.15 -5.17
N ALA A 63 -0.50 -17.20 -4.44
CA ALA A 63 -1.90 -17.63 -4.38
C ALA A 63 -2.76 -16.50 -3.80
N LEU A 64 -3.93 -16.29 -4.42
CA LEU A 64 -4.87 -15.27 -3.95
C LEU A 64 -5.43 -15.70 -2.58
N PRO A 65 -5.55 -14.79 -1.60
CA PRO A 65 -6.28 -15.08 -0.37
C PRO A 65 -7.73 -15.46 -0.67
N GLU A 66 -8.31 -16.38 0.10
CA GLU A 66 -9.71 -16.82 -0.07
C GLU A 66 -10.71 -15.67 0.01
N VAL A 67 -10.44 -14.71 0.90
CA VAL A 67 -11.26 -13.51 1.07
C VAL A 67 -10.42 -12.27 0.84
N VAL A 68 -10.90 -11.41 -0.04
CA VAL A 68 -10.40 -10.05 -0.27
C VAL A 68 -11.60 -9.10 -0.24
N GLY A 69 -11.49 -8.03 0.51
CA GLY A 69 -12.53 -7.01 0.61
C GLY A 69 -11.95 -5.61 0.71
N ALA A 70 -12.82 -4.61 0.75
CA ALA A 70 -12.41 -3.22 0.81
C ALA A 70 -13.27 -2.42 1.80
N MET A 71 -12.62 -1.45 2.45
CA MET A 71 -13.24 -0.43 3.29
C MET A 71 -13.09 0.91 2.60
N PHE A 72 -14.21 1.45 2.13
CA PHE A 72 -14.31 2.78 1.54
C PHE A 72 -15.12 3.70 2.44
N GLY A 73 -14.71 4.95 2.53
CA GLY A 73 -15.43 5.95 3.30
C GLY A 73 -14.79 7.31 3.20
N ALA A 74 -15.49 8.33 3.68
CA ALA A 74 -14.96 9.65 3.86
C ALA A 74 -15.40 10.16 5.23
N VAL A 75 -14.51 10.92 5.88
CA VAL A 75 -14.80 11.64 7.11
C VAL A 75 -14.42 13.09 6.85
N LYS A 76 -15.40 13.98 6.89
CA LYS A 76 -15.20 15.42 6.76
C LYS A 76 -15.10 16.02 8.16
N ALA A 77 -14.01 16.72 8.44
CA ALA A 77 -13.90 17.51 9.65
C ALA A 77 -14.42 18.93 9.42
N ASN A 78 -15.18 19.46 10.38
CA ASN A 78 -15.85 20.77 10.28
C ASN A 78 -14.91 21.96 10.56
N SER A 79 -13.67 21.71 10.97
CA SER A 79 -12.64 22.73 11.17
C SER A 79 -11.24 22.14 11.01
N ASP A 80 -10.24 23.00 10.79
CA ASP A 80 -8.83 22.57 10.75
C ASP A 80 -8.36 21.98 12.08
N ALA A 81 -8.91 22.46 13.20
CA ALA A 81 -8.59 21.93 14.53
C ALA A 81 -9.13 20.49 14.68
N ALA A 82 -10.36 20.24 14.24
CA ALA A 82 -10.92 18.89 14.19
C ALA A 82 -10.16 18.00 13.20
N PHE A 83 -9.74 18.53 12.05
CA PHE A 83 -8.99 17.75 11.06
C PHE A 83 -7.63 17.28 11.59
N ARG A 84 -6.90 18.14 12.32
CA ARG A 84 -5.64 17.75 12.99
C ARG A 84 -5.87 16.62 14.00
N ARG A 85 -6.91 16.74 14.86
CA ARG A 85 -7.28 15.67 15.80
C ARG A 85 -7.65 14.36 15.10
N LEU A 86 -8.37 14.44 13.99
CA LEU A 86 -8.74 13.28 13.17
C LEU A 86 -7.50 12.57 12.61
N ILE A 87 -6.54 13.33 12.06
CA ILE A 87 -5.26 12.79 11.58
C ILE A 87 -4.52 12.10 12.72
N ASP A 88 -4.34 12.78 13.86
CA ASP A 88 -3.60 12.22 15.00
C ASP A 88 -4.25 10.92 15.51
N ARG A 89 -5.58 10.93 15.66
CA ARG A 89 -6.34 9.75 16.09
C ARG A 89 -6.23 8.62 15.07
N PHE A 90 -6.36 8.92 13.77
CA PHE A 90 -6.23 7.92 12.72
C PHE A 90 -4.82 7.33 12.69
N MET A 91 -3.77 8.13 12.86
CA MET A 91 -2.39 7.64 12.88
C MET A 91 -2.12 6.70 14.07
N ALA A 92 -2.71 6.97 15.24
CA ALA A 92 -2.68 6.05 16.37
C ALA A 92 -3.43 4.75 16.05
N PHE A 93 -4.66 4.84 15.56
CA PHE A 93 -5.45 3.68 15.15
C PHE A 93 -4.75 2.83 14.08
N TYR A 94 -4.16 3.47 13.07
CA TYR A 94 -3.41 2.79 12.02
C TYR A 94 -2.26 1.97 12.60
N ARG A 95 -1.47 2.57 13.49
CA ARG A 95 -0.34 1.90 14.17
C ARG A 95 -0.81 0.65 14.91
N ASP A 96 -1.88 0.78 15.68
CA ASP A 96 -2.31 -0.26 16.61
C ASP A 96 -3.12 -1.38 15.93
N SER A 97 -3.86 -1.06 14.87
CA SER A 97 -4.86 -1.97 14.28
C SER A 97 -4.66 -2.29 12.80
N LEU A 98 -4.03 -1.40 12.03
CA LEU A 98 -3.92 -1.54 10.55
C LEU A 98 -2.48 -1.77 10.06
N PHE A 99 -1.48 -1.58 10.92
CA PHE A 99 -0.07 -1.83 10.60
C PHE A 99 0.30 -3.31 10.72
N ASN A 100 -0.35 -4.13 9.90
CA ASN A 100 -0.11 -5.56 9.80
C ASN A 100 -0.38 -6.06 8.37
N PRO A 101 -0.01 -7.31 8.01
CA PRO A 101 -0.14 -7.82 6.65
C PRO A 101 -1.57 -7.89 6.11
N ARG A 102 -2.61 -7.77 6.95
CA ARG A 102 -4.01 -7.91 6.50
C ARG A 102 -4.56 -6.69 5.79
N TRP A 103 -3.94 -5.52 5.95
CA TRP A 103 -4.47 -4.23 5.46
C TRP A 103 -3.51 -3.53 4.50
N GLY A 104 -4.02 -3.02 3.39
CA GLY A 104 -3.22 -2.30 2.39
C GLY A 104 -3.93 -1.10 1.76
N GLU A 105 -3.41 -0.68 0.60
CA GLU A 105 -3.81 0.54 -0.13
C GLU A 105 -3.51 1.84 0.63
N GLN A 106 -4.46 2.78 0.68
CA GLN A 106 -4.19 4.17 1.01
C GLN A 106 -5.32 4.81 1.81
N VAL A 107 -4.93 5.74 2.68
CA VAL A 107 -5.80 6.78 3.23
C VAL A 107 -5.29 8.11 2.75
N ARG A 108 -6.19 8.98 2.29
CA ARG A 108 -5.83 10.28 1.71
C ARG A 108 -6.40 11.41 2.56
N PHE A 109 -5.53 12.35 2.92
CA PHE A 109 -5.91 13.60 3.57
C PHE A 109 -5.94 14.70 2.53
N ARG A 110 -7.09 15.38 2.40
CA ARG A 110 -7.28 16.47 1.44
C ARG A 110 -7.23 17.83 2.13
N ARG A 111 -6.97 18.87 1.34
CA ARG A 111 -6.90 20.26 1.81
C ARG A 111 -8.25 20.82 2.28
N ASP A 112 -9.35 20.18 1.91
CA ASP A 112 -10.69 20.55 2.35
C ASP A 112 -11.08 19.87 3.66
N ASN A 113 -10.13 19.41 4.48
CA ASN A 113 -10.41 18.70 5.74
C ASN A 113 -11.17 17.37 5.58
N THR A 114 -11.04 16.72 4.41
CA THR A 114 -11.61 15.39 4.16
C THR A 114 -10.54 14.31 4.28
N MET A 115 -10.77 13.33 5.15
CA MET A 115 -10.03 12.07 5.17
C MET A 115 -10.79 11.02 4.35
N MET A 116 -10.17 10.48 3.30
CA MET A 116 -10.73 9.40 2.50
C MET A 116 -10.09 8.06 2.84
N LEU A 117 -10.94 7.08 3.15
CA LEU A 117 -10.56 5.69 3.34
C LEU A 117 -10.71 4.94 2.01
N SER A 118 -9.63 4.29 1.59
CA SER A 118 -9.61 3.40 0.44
C SER A 118 -8.66 2.25 0.76
N MET A 119 -9.09 1.38 1.67
CA MET A 119 -8.25 0.31 2.20
C MET A 119 -8.74 -1.06 1.73
N VAL A 120 -7.80 -1.94 1.43
CA VAL A 120 -8.09 -3.34 1.10
C VAL A 120 -7.73 -4.21 2.30
N PHE A 121 -8.58 -5.20 2.60
CA PHE A 121 -8.29 -6.23 3.58
C PHE A 121 -8.31 -7.62 2.95
N GLN A 122 -7.58 -8.55 3.58
CA GLN A 122 -7.43 -9.92 3.11
C GLN A 122 -7.41 -10.93 4.25
N GLY A 123 -7.93 -12.12 3.97
CA GLY A 123 -7.88 -13.28 4.88
C GLY A 123 -8.74 -13.12 6.15
N ILE A 124 -9.68 -12.17 6.14
CA ILE A 124 -10.70 -11.99 7.18
C ILE A 124 -12.03 -11.69 6.48
N ASP A 125 -13.13 -12.11 7.09
CA ASP A 125 -14.47 -11.77 6.62
C ASP A 125 -14.85 -10.31 6.94
N ARG A 126 -16.06 -9.93 6.51
CA ARG A 126 -16.58 -8.57 6.67
C ARG A 126 -16.78 -8.18 8.14
N ASP A 127 -17.23 -9.10 8.97
CA ASP A 127 -17.59 -8.81 10.36
C ASP A 127 -16.33 -8.60 11.19
N ALA A 128 -15.33 -9.46 11.00
CA ALA A 128 -14.00 -9.29 11.56
C ALA A 128 -13.32 -8.00 11.08
N ALA A 129 -13.44 -7.67 9.78
CA ALA A 129 -12.95 -6.41 9.26
C ALA A 129 -13.64 -5.21 9.92
N MET A 130 -14.97 -5.22 10.03
CA MET A 130 -15.73 -4.14 10.68
C MET A 130 -15.38 -4.00 12.16
N ALA A 131 -15.22 -5.12 12.88
CA ALA A 131 -14.82 -5.10 14.29
C ALA A 131 -13.49 -4.38 14.53
N VAL A 132 -12.54 -4.47 13.58
CA VAL A 132 -11.27 -3.71 13.64
C VAL A 132 -11.52 -2.20 13.52
N TRP A 133 -12.46 -1.77 12.67
CA TRP A 133 -12.76 -0.35 12.46
C TRP A 133 -13.66 0.26 13.53
N GLN A 134 -14.46 -0.55 14.23
CA GLN A 134 -15.45 -0.06 15.21
C GLN A 134 -14.89 0.94 16.23
N PRO A 135 -13.74 0.70 16.90
CA PRO A 135 -13.22 1.65 17.89
C PRO A 135 -12.90 3.04 17.32
N PHE A 136 -12.51 3.10 16.04
CA PHE A 136 -12.26 4.37 15.35
C PHE A 136 -13.58 5.05 14.94
N LEU A 137 -14.54 4.28 14.42
CA LEU A 137 -15.85 4.79 14.00
C LEU A 137 -16.68 5.29 15.21
N SER A 138 -16.69 4.55 16.32
CA SER A 138 -17.33 4.99 17.56
C SER A 138 -16.69 6.27 18.08
N TRP A 139 -15.36 6.36 18.08
CA TRP A 139 -14.68 7.59 18.48
C TRP A 139 -15.10 8.77 17.62
N ILE A 140 -15.29 8.63 16.30
CA ILE A 140 -15.79 9.72 15.44
C ILE A 140 -17.19 10.15 15.88
N ALA A 141 -18.09 9.18 16.09
CA ALA A 141 -19.48 9.44 16.46
C ALA A 141 -19.61 10.20 17.79
N ASP A 142 -18.71 9.93 18.74
CA ASP A 142 -18.71 10.54 20.08
C ASP A 142 -18.27 12.02 20.10
N GLN A 143 -17.77 12.57 18.99
CA GLN A 143 -17.15 13.91 18.95
C GLN A 143 -18.17 15.04 18.68
N GLY A 144 -19.45 14.79 18.98
CA GLY A 144 -20.46 15.85 19.11
C GLY A 144 -20.70 16.68 17.85
N GLY A 145 -20.51 16.11 16.66
CA GLY A 145 -20.73 16.80 15.39
C GLY A 145 -19.50 17.50 14.80
N ASP A 146 -18.29 17.26 15.32
CA ASP A 146 -17.03 17.72 14.71
C ASP A 146 -16.77 17.09 13.32
N TYR A 147 -17.43 15.96 13.04
CA TYR A 147 -17.24 15.16 11.84
C TYR A 147 -18.56 14.76 11.19
N THR A 148 -18.57 14.64 9.86
CA THR A 148 -19.67 14.10 9.06
C THR A 148 -19.16 13.09 8.03
#